data_AF-E0XXA0-F1
#
_entry.id   AF-E0XXA0-F1
#
_cell.length_a   1.000
_cell.length_b   1.000
_cell.length_c   1.000
_cell.angle_alpha   90.00
_cell.angle_beta   90.00
_cell.angle_gamma   90.00
#
_symmetry.space_group_name_H-M   'P 1'
#
loop_
_entity.id
_entity.type
_entity.pdbx_description
1 polymer ?
#
loop_
_entity_poly.entity_id
_entity_poly.type
_entity_poly.pdbx_seq_one_letter_code
_entity_poly.pdbx_strand_id
1 'polypeptide(L)'
;MSASKTFKKLRQSLLIAVTSATFLVGCGQPDSMSTADIVSETSSTLDLNGTQAREMARVVDTARPELEVLKEIRVQLREEMLAQMQQDSVNMEDVNALLEANWASVHAKLPALAQKFTDFHTMLTPEQRSKVKERMSKGWKTNHLERLESSNTSRIVFGMSIALDLDDIQEQEMTNLINNLRNESDEFKERRVELKEQMYEKILQDTVNVEDVETLLDVRWSEVQSKLPLLAQGFTDFHTILTQEQRVKIAQKLEKKWDSGNRGNR
;
A
#
# COMPACT_ATOMS: atom_id res chain seq x y z
N MET A 1 21.02 15.04 -11.07
CA MET A 1 19.82 15.05 -11.94
C MET A 1 18.64 14.51 -11.13
N SER A 2 17.63 15.35 -10.90
CA SER A 2 16.43 15.02 -10.12
C SER A 2 15.67 13.89 -10.81
N ALA A 3 15.60 12.71 -10.19
CA ALA A 3 14.69 11.65 -10.66
C ALA A 3 13.26 12.20 -10.53
N SER A 4 12.60 12.41 -11.66
CA SER A 4 11.29 13.04 -11.74
C SER A 4 10.28 12.31 -10.84
N LYS A 5 9.46 13.11 -10.14
CA LYS A 5 8.48 12.68 -9.11
C LYS A 5 7.39 11.75 -9.66
N THR A 6 7.36 11.60 -10.96
CA THR A 6 6.23 11.16 -11.77
C THR A 6 6.41 9.67 -12.12
N PHE A 7 7.64 9.25 -12.47
CA PHE A 7 8.09 7.86 -12.60
C PHE A 7 8.13 7.20 -11.24
N LYS A 8 8.47 7.97 -10.21
CA LYS A 8 8.38 7.54 -8.81
C LYS A 8 6.94 7.18 -8.44
N LYS A 9 5.94 7.98 -8.83
CA LYS A 9 4.52 7.76 -8.50
C LYS A 9 3.87 6.63 -9.31
N LEU A 10 4.18 6.47 -10.61
CA LEU A 10 3.60 5.38 -11.42
C LEU A 10 4.23 4.03 -11.11
N ARG A 11 5.56 3.99 -10.96
CA ARG A 11 6.26 2.80 -10.50
C ARG A 11 5.90 2.44 -9.08
N GLN A 12 5.66 3.44 -8.23
CA GLN A 12 5.02 3.21 -6.94
C GLN A 12 3.61 2.67 -7.14
N SER A 13 2.78 3.17 -8.04
CA SER A 13 1.37 2.72 -8.16
C SER A 13 1.17 1.33 -8.76
N LEU A 14 1.94 0.95 -9.77
CA LEU A 14 1.87 -0.40 -10.35
C LEU A 14 2.45 -1.43 -9.37
N LEU A 15 3.52 -1.05 -8.66
CA LEU A 15 4.16 -1.89 -7.66
C LEU A 15 3.39 -1.88 -6.32
N ILE A 16 2.72 -0.80 -5.94
CA ILE A 16 1.76 -0.67 -4.81
C ILE A 16 0.52 -1.47 -5.15
N ALA A 17 0.00 -1.46 -6.36
CA ALA A 17 -1.11 -2.35 -6.70
C ALA A 17 -0.71 -3.83 -6.51
N VAL A 18 0.53 -4.17 -6.84
CA VAL A 18 1.10 -5.52 -6.74
C VAL A 18 1.64 -5.87 -5.32
N THR A 19 2.08 -4.89 -4.51
CA THR A 19 2.65 -5.09 -3.14
C THR A 19 1.87 -4.42 -2.01
N SER A 20 0.77 -3.73 -2.32
CA SER A 20 -0.19 -3.19 -1.33
C SER A 20 -1.46 -4.01 -1.29
N ALA A 21 -1.61 -4.95 -2.23
CA ALA A 21 -2.26 -6.22 -1.98
C ALA A 21 -1.57 -7.04 -0.87
N THR A 22 -0.54 -6.52 -0.18
CA THR A 22 0.03 -7.17 1.00
C THR A 22 -0.01 -6.32 2.29
N PHE A 23 -0.46 -5.05 2.32
CA PHE A 23 -0.26 -4.26 3.57
C PHE A 23 -1.30 -3.19 3.92
N LEU A 24 -2.55 -3.30 3.46
CA LEU A 24 -3.55 -2.24 3.65
C LEU A 24 -3.01 -0.87 3.16
N VAL A 25 -2.95 -0.74 1.84
CA VAL A 25 -3.20 0.55 1.16
C VAL A 25 -2.33 1.75 1.62
N GLY A 26 -1.02 1.53 1.62
CA GLY A 26 0.00 2.56 1.78
C GLY A 26 0.46 3.15 0.43
N CYS A 27 0.33 4.47 0.30
CA CYS A 27 0.82 5.37 -0.76
C CYS A 27 -0.08 5.56 -2.00
N GLY A 28 -0.23 6.84 -2.36
CA GLY A 28 -1.21 7.37 -3.29
C GLY A 28 -0.91 7.07 -4.74
N GLN A 29 -1.97 6.71 -5.48
CA GLN A 29 -1.96 6.80 -6.93
C GLN A 29 -1.72 8.25 -7.36
N PRO A 30 -1.01 8.49 -8.47
CA PRO A 30 -0.98 9.78 -9.13
C PRO A 30 -2.35 10.03 -9.77
N ASP A 31 -3.31 10.44 -8.95
CA ASP A 31 -4.68 10.77 -9.38
C ASP A 31 -4.72 11.90 -10.43
N SER A 32 -3.64 12.66 -10.60
CA SER A 32 -3.56 13.82 -11.48
C SER A 32 -2.81 13.59 -12.80
N MET A 33 -2.39 12.36 -13.08
CA MET A 33 -1.51 12.09 -14.22
C MET A 33 -2.24 11.50 -15.43
N SER A 34 -2.15 12.21 -16.55
CA SER A 34 -2.64 11.72 -17.83
C SER A 34 -1.78 10.55 -18.32
N THR A 35 -2.36 9.64 -19.11
CA THR A 35 -1.62 8.57 -19.77
C THR A 35 -0.48 9.12 -20.63
N ALA A 36 -0.67 10.28 -21.25
CA ALA A 36 0.36 10.95 -22.03
C ALA A 36 1.59 11.34 -21.19
N ASP A 37 1.39 11.90 -20.00
CA ASP A 37 2.51 12.28 -19.11
C ASP A 37 3.28 11.04 -18.65
N ILE A 38 2.56 9.97 -18.35
CA ILE A 38 3.11 8.69 -17.92
C ILE A 38 3.98 8.07 -19.01
N VAL A 39 3.43 7.99 -20.23
CA VAL A 39 4.13 7.44 -21.39
C VAL A 39 5.32 8.31 -21.75
N SER A 40 5.17 9.63 -21.73
CA SER A 40 6.24 10.60 -22.04
C SER A 40 7.44 10.40 -21.12
N GLU A 41 7.21 10.36 -19.81
CA GLU A 41 8.29 10.21 -18.84
C GLU A 41 8.90 8.80 -18.87
N THR A 42 8.07 7.76 -18.99
CA THR A 42 8.57 6.38 -19.10
C THR A 42 9.42 6.24 -20.37
N SER A 43 8.98 6.83 -21.48
CA SER A 43 9.71 6.86 -22.74
C SER A 43 11.05 7.57 -22.60
N SER A 44 11.08 8.73 -21.94
CA SER A 44 12.33 9.44 -21.65
C SER A 44 13.24 8.70 -20.68
N THR A 45 12.69 7.88 -19.78
CA THR A 45 13.48 7.19 -18.73
C THR A 45 14.07 5.88 -19.23
N LEU A 46 13.32 5.16 -20.06
CA LEU A 46 13.67 3.84 -20.56
C LEU A 46 14.10 3.87 -22.03
N ASP A 47 14.12 5.05 -22.66
CA ASP A 47 14.40 5.22 -24.09
C ASP A 47 13.46 4.36 -24.95
N LEU A 48 12.14 4.43 -24.67
CA LEU A 48 11.15 3.64 -25.40
C LEU A 48 11.04 4.13 -26.85
N ASN A 49 11.00 3.20 -27.80
CA ASN A 49 10.71 3.52 -29.20
C ASN A 49 9.20 3.76 -29.43
N GLY A 50 8.82 4.23 -30.62
CA GLY A 50 7.42 4.58 -30.92
C GLY A 50 6.42 3.42 -30.87
N THR A 51 6.87 2.17 -31.02
CA THR A 51 6.01 0.98 -30.82
C THR A 51 5.84 0.69 -29.34
N GLN A 52 6.92 0.71 -28.57
CA GLN A 52 6.90 0.52 -27.12
C GLN A 52 6.09 1.60 -26.40
N ALA A 53 6.17 2.86 -26.85
CA ALA A 53 5.40 3.97 -26.28
C ALA A 53 3.88 3.79 -26.47
N ARG A 54 3.46 3.29 -27.65
CA ARG A 54 2.05 2.95 -27.91
C ARG A 54 1.57 1.79 -27.06
N GLU A 55 2.39 0.76 -26.91
CA GLU A 55 2.07 -0.38 -26.06
C GLU A 55 2.00 0.03 -24.58
N MET A 56 2.91 0.89 -24.13
CA MET A 56 2.86 1.46 -22.79
C MET A 56 1.57 2.25 -22.54
N ALA A 57 1.10 3.03 -23.52
CA ALA A 57 -0.19 3.73 -23.40
C ALA A 57 -1.34 2.74 -23.20
N ARG A 58 -1.39 1.65 -24.00
CA ARG A 58 -2.38 0.58 -23.87
C ARG A 58 -2.33 -0.07 -22.48
N VAL A 59 -1.14 -0.42 -21.99
CA VAL A 59 -0.95 -1.03 -20.66
C VAL A 59 -1.45 -0.09 -19.56
N VAL A 60 -1.12 1.20 -19.64
CA VAL A 60 -1.56 2.21 -18.65
C VAL A 60 -3.07 2.38 -18.67
N ASP A 61 -3.68 2.56 -19.84
CA ASP A 61 -5.12 2.78 -19.97
C ASP A 61 -5.93 1.58 -19.49
N THR A 62 -5.42 0.36 -19.72
CA THR A 62 -6.08 -0.87 -19.28
C THR A 62 -5.78 -1.23 -17.81
N ALA A 63 -4.70 -0.73 -17.23
CA ALA A 63 -4.43 -0.88 -15.79
C ALA A 63 -5.25 0.11 -14.94
N ARG A 64 -5.52 1.31 -15.46
CA ARG A 64 -6.14 2.40 -14.69
C ARG A 64 -7.46 2.02 -14.02
N PRO A 65 -8.42 1.35 -14.68
CA PRO A 65 -9.67 0.94 -14.03
C PRO A 65 -9.43 0.02 -12.82
N GLU A 66 -8.51 -0.94 -12.92
CA GLU A 66 -8.19 -1.84 -11.80
C GLU A 66 -7.57 -1.06 -10.62
N LEU A 67 -6.72 -0.09 -10.93
CA LEU A 67 -6.13 0.77 -9.92
C LEU A 67 -7.18 1.67 -9.24
N GLU A 68 -8.17 2.20 -9.97
CA GLU A 68 -9.27 2.96 -9.35
C GLU A 68 -10.13 2.08 -8.44
N VAL A 69 -10.41 0.83 -8.81
CA VAL A 69 -11.14 -0.10 -7.92
C VAL A 69 -10.36 -0.36 -6.62
N LEU A 70 -9.05 -0.56 -6.69
CA LEU A 70 -8.21 -0.73 -5.49
C LEU A 70 -8.20 0.52 -4.60
N LYS A 71 -8.33 1.70 -5.20
CA LYS A 71 -8.46 2.97 -4.48
C LYS A 71 -9.85 3.12 -3.86
N GLU A 72 -10.91 2.67 -4.53
CA GLU A 72 -12.26 2.66 -3.96
C GLU A 72 -12.33 1.73 -2.75
N ILE A 73 -11.82 0.50 -2.87
CA ILE A 73 -11.71 -0.46 -1.75
C ILE A 73 -10.96 0.19 -0.57
N ARG A 74 -9.84 0.88 -0.84
CA ARG A 74 -9.08 1.62 0.18
C ARG A 74 -9.93 2.67 0.92
N VAL A 75 -10.70 3.43 0.16
CA VAL A 75 -11.52 4.52 0.70
C VAL A 75 -12.66 3.93 1.52
N GLN A 76 -13.36 2.93 0.99
CA GLN A 76 -14.45 2.23 1.66
C GLN A 76 -13.98 1.60 2.98
N LEU A 77 -12.92 0.80 2.97
CA LEU A 77 -12.38 0.21 4.19
C LEU A 77 -12.03 1.28 5.22
N ARG A 78 -11.46 2.40 4.79
CA ARG A 78 -11.15 3.49 5.73
C ARG A 78 -12.42 4.09 6.34
N GLU A 79 -13.40 4.41 5.51
CA GLU A 79 -14.68 4.97 5.96
C GLU A 79 -15.36 4.03 6.96
N GLU A 80 -15.37 2.73 6.67
CA GLU A 80 -15.90 1.70 7.56
C GLU A 80 -15.12 1.62 8.87
N MET A 81 -13.78 1.62 8.83
CA MET A 81 -12.96 1.60 10.06
C MET A 81 -13.10 2.88 10.89
N LEU A 82 -13.30 4.04 10.26
CA LEU A 82 -13.60 5.29 10.96
C LEU A 82 -15.00 5.29 11.57
N ALA A 83 -15.97 4.65 10.91
CA ALA A 83 -17.31 4.46 11.46
C ALA A 83 -17.27 3.52 12.67
N GLN A 84 -16.56 2.38 12.57
CA GLN A 84 -16.32 1.45 13.69
C GLN A 84 -15.67 2.15 14.88
N MET A 85 -14.67 3.02 14.63
CA MET A 85 -14.02 3.80 15.70
C MET A 85 -15.02 4.64 16.50
N GLN A 86 -16.07 5.17 15.85
CA GLN A 86 -17.05 6.05 16.48
C GLN A 86 -18.18 5.30 17.21
N GLN A 87 -18.23 3.97 17.10
CA GLN A 87 -19.23 3.16 17.81
C GLN A 87 -18.89 3.06 19.30
N ASP A 88 -19.92 2.90 20.15
CA ASP A 88 -19.77 2.75 21.60
C ASP A 88 -18.97 1.49 21.97
N SER A 89 -19.10 0.44 21.17
CA SER A 89 -18.36 -0.83 21.25
C SER A 89 -18.05 -1.34 19.85
N VAL A 90 -16.94 -2.07 19.68
CA VAL A 90 -16.63 -2.78 18.43
C VAL A 90 -16.59 -4.28 18.68
N ASN A 91 -17.02 -5.05 17.68
CA ASN A 91 -16.93 -6.50 17.71
C ASN A 91 -15.74 -6.95 16.84
N MET A 92 -14.86 -7.76 17.42
CA MET A 92 -13.66 -8.27 16.72
C MET A 92 -14.01 -9.11 15.50
N GLU A 93 -15.05 -9.96 15.57
CA GLU A 93 -15.49 -10.80 14.45
C GLU A 93 -15.99 -9.94 13.30
N ASP A 94 -16.74 -8.88 13.58
CA ASP A 94 -17.23 -7.94 12.56
C ASP A 94 -16.08 -7.20 11.88
N VAL A 95 -15.10 -6.73 12.67
CA VAL A 95 -13.90 -6.06 12.12
C VAL A 95 -13.07 -7.05 11.30
N ASN A 96 -12.92 -8.30 11.75
CA ASN A 96 -12.20 -9.30 10.99
C ASN A 96 -12.92 -9.65 9.68
N ALA A 97 -14.24 -9.81 9.70
CA ALA A 97 -15.05 -10.08 8.52
C ALA A 97 -14.95 -8.93 7.50
N LEU A 98 -14.97 -7.68 7.99
CA LEU A 98 -14.75 -6.49 7.17
C LEU A 98 -13.39 -6.52 6.47
N LEU A 99 -12.33 -6.84 7.22
CA LEU A 99 -10.98 -6.95 6.70
C LEU A 99 -10.88 -8.07 5.67
N GLU A 100 -11.42 -9.26 5.94
CA GLU A 100 -11.44 -10.41 5.02
C GLU A 100 -12.21 -10.11 3.73
N ALA A 101 -13.36 -9.44 3.80
CA ALA A 101 -14.14 -9.08 2.62
C ALA A 101 -13.39 -8.07 1.72
N ASN A 102 -12.78 -7.04 2.33
CA ASN A 102 -11.94 -6.08 1.63
C ASN A 102 -10.69 -6.75 1.06
N TRP A 103 -10.11 -7.69 1.81
CA TRP A 103 -9.00 -8.52 1.35
C TRP A 103 -9.44 -9.27 0.08
N ALA A 104 -10.44 -10.14 0.15
CA ALA A 104 -10.91 -10.92 -0.99
C ALA A 104 -11.20 -10.05 -2.24
N SER A 105 -11.71 -8.83 -2.04
CA SER A 105 -11.95 -7.87 -3.13
C SER A 105 -10.66 -7.43 -3.84
N VAL A 106 -9.55 -7.26 -3.11
CA VAL A 106 -8.24 -6.99 -3.70
C VAL A 106 -7.64 -8.26 -4.33
N HIS A 107 -7.81 -9.43 -3.71
CA HIS A 107 -7.35 -10.71 -4.27
C HIS A 107 -7.85 -10.93 -5.70
N ALA A 108 -9.15 -10.65 -5.91
CA ALA A 108 -9.82 -10.79 -7.20
C ALA A 108 -9.18 -9.92 -8.31
N LYS A 109 -8.35 -8.93 -7.96
CA LYS A 109 -7.64 -8.06 -8.91
C LYS A 109 -6.23 -8.53 -9.22
N LEU A 110 -5.65 -9.45 -8.43
CA LEU A 110 -4.29 -9.94 -8.64
C LEU A 110 -4.06 -10.50 -10.05
N PRO A 111 -4.97 -11.30 -10.65
CA PRO A 111 -4.74 -11.83 -11.99
C PRO A 111 -4.62 -10.73 -13.06
N ALA A 112 -5.51 -9.73 -12.98
CA ALA A 112 -5.47 -8.59 -13.91
C ALA A 112 -4.17 -7.79 -13.76
N LEU A 113 -3.69 -7.60 -12.53
CA LEU A 113 -2.42 -6.89 -12.25
C LEU A 113 -1.20 -7.69 -12.71
N ALA A 114 -1.18 -9.00 -12.49
CA ALA A 114 -0.13 -9.89 -12.96
C ALA A 114 0.00 -9.84 -14.48
N GLN A 115 -1.14 -9.84 -15.20
CA GLN A 115 -1.14 -9.64 -16.65
C GLN A 115 -0.52 -8.31 -17.05
N LYS A 116 -0.83 -7.19 -16.36
CA LYS A 116 -0.25 -5.87 -16.69
C LYS A 116 1.26 -5.83 -16.44
N PHE A 117 1.75 -6.54 -15.43
CA PHE A 117 3.18 -6.70 -15.20
C PHE A 117 3.84 -7.44 -16.38
N THR A 118 3.24 -8.54 -16.84
CA THR A 118 3.76 -9.32 -17.98
C THR A 118 3.72 -8.54 -19.29
N ASP A 119 2.64 -7.80 -19.56
CA ASP A 119 2.54 -6.92 -20.74
C ASP A 119 3.65 -5.86 -20.73
N PHE A 120 3.88 -5.23 -19.56
CA PHE A 120 4.96 -4.26 -19.37
C PHE A 120 6.35 -4.89 -19.53
N HIS A 121 6.58 -6.09 -18.99
CA HIS A 121 7.86 -6.80 -19.14
C HIS A 121 8.15 -7.16 -20.61
N THR A 122 7.13 -7.66 -21.31
CA THR A 122 7.25 -8.17 -22.68
C THR A 122 7.60 -7.06 -23.66
N MET A 123 7.07 -5.86 -23.49
CA MET A 123 7.37 -4.73 -24.39
C MET A 123 8.80 -4.19 -24.23
N LEU A 124 9.52 -4.51 -23.15
CA LEU A 124 10.85 -3.97 -22.85
C LEU A 124 11.98 -4.88 -23.38
N THR A 125 13.09 -4.27 -23.79
CA THR A 125 14.34 -5.01 -24.06
C THR A 125 15.05 -5.40 -22.75
N PRO A 126 16.01 -6.34 -22.79
CA PRO A 126 16.82 -6.70 -21.61
C PRO A 126 17.54 -5.50 -20.96
N GLU A 127 18.06 -4.57 -21.76
CA GLU A 127 18.71 -3.35 -21.26
C GLU A 127 17.71 -2.43 -20.55
N GLN A 128 16.50 -2.31 -21.11
CA GLN A 128 15.44 -1.51 -20.51
C GLN A 128 14.91 -2.15 -19.21
N ARG A 129 14.77 -3.47 -19.16
CA ARG A 129 14.45 -4.22 -17.93
C ARG A 129 15.49 -4.01 -16.83
N SER A 130 16.77 -4.00 -17.20
CA SER A 130 17.87 -3.68 -16.28
C SER A 130 17.77 -2.26 -15.72
N LYS A 131 17.44 -1.26 -16.57
CA LYS A 131 17.15 0.11 -16.13
C LYS A 131 15.94 0.16 -15.19
N VAL A 132 14.90 -0.62 -15.46
CA VAL A 132 13.74 -0.75 -14.56
C VAL A 132 14.19 -1.26 -13.19
N LYS A 133 14.96 -2.35 -13.08
CA LYS A 133 15.49 -2.86 -11.80
C LYS A 133 16.37 -1.84 -11.08
N GLU A 134 17.27 -1.16 -11.79
CA GLU A 134 18.16 -0.17 -11.17
C GLU A 134 17.36 0.99 -10.58
N ARG A 135 16.32 1.44 -11.28
CA ARG A 135 15.42 2.43 -10.73
C ARG A 135 14.63 1.82 -9.57
N MET A 136 14.04 0.64 -9.76
CA MET A 136 13.65 -0.38 -8.76
C MET A 136 14.29 -0.16 -7.39
N SER A 137 15.57 -0.50 -7.31
CA SER A 137 16.35 -0.45 -6.08
C SER A 137 16.53 0.97 -5.53
N LYS A 138 16.72 1.98 -6.39
CA LYS A 138 16.97 3.38 -5.97
C LYS A 138 15.73 4.14 -5.49
N GLY A 139 14.58 3.93 -6.13
CA GLY A 139 13.36 4.71 -5.91
C GLY A 139 12.49 4.25 -4.74
N TRP A 140 12.72 3.02 -4.25
CA TRP A 140 11.91 2.37 -3.21
C TRP A 140 12.58 2.34 -1.84
N LYS A 141 13.60 3.19 -1.60
CA LYS A 141 13.91 3.69 -0.25
C LYS A 141 12.79 4.65 0.13
N THR A 142 11.65 4.11 0.53
CA THR A 142 10.54 4.92 1.03
C THR A 142 10.90 5.37 2.43
N ASN A 143 11.57 6.53 2.53
CA ASN A 143 11.81 7.29 3.76
C ASN A 143 10.52 7.57 4.58
N HIS A 144 9.33 7.15 4.14
CA HIS A 144 8.08 7.33 4.86
C HIS A 144 7.70 6.08 5.67
N LEU A 145 7.65 4.91 5.01
CA LEU A 145 7.43 3.63 5.69
C LEU A 145 8.63 3.28 6.58
N GLU A 146 9.86 3.42 6.09
CA GLU A 146 11.07 3.23 6.92
C GLU A 146 11.10 4.22 8.10
N ARG A 147 10.56 5.44 7.93
CA ARG A 147 10.42 6.42 9.02
C ARG A 147 9.30 6.09 10.01
N LEU A 148 8.21 5.50 9.55
CA LEU A 148 7.14 5.00 10.43
C LEU A 148 7.62 3.75 11.20
N GLU A 149 8.36 2.86 10.52
CA GLU A 149 8.99 1.67 11.07
C GLU A 149 10.11 2.02 12.06
N SER A 150 10.90 3.07 11.78
CA SER A 150 11.93 3.59 12.69
C SER A 150 11.43 4.59 13.72
N SER A 151 10.15 4.98 13.68
CA SER A 151 9.59 5.82 14.75
C SER A 151 9.59 4.98 16.03
N ASN A 152 10.23 5.45 17.09
CA ASN A 152 10.20 4.74 18.37
C ASN A 152 8.75 4.73 18.91
N THR A 153 8.30 3.61 19.50
CA THR A 153 6.97 3.47 20.15
C THR A 153 6.67 4.65 21.06
N SER A 154 7.65 5.11 21.86
CA SER A 154 7.48 6.26 22.74
C SER A 154 7.11 7.56 22.00
N ARG A 155 7.60 7.77 20.77
CA ARG A 155 7.23 8.95 19.97
C ARG A 155 5.80 8.87 19.44
N ILE A 156 5.34 7.66 19.10
CA ILE A 156 3.96 7.43 18.65
C ILE A 156 3.00 7.69 19.80
N VAL A 157 3.26 7.05 20.94
CA VAL A 157 2.44 7.20 22.16
C VAL A 157 2.43 8.65 22.62
N PHE A 158 3.58 9.33 22.66
CA PHE A 158 3.66 10.76 22.99
C PHE A 158 2.82 11.63 22.04
N GLY A 159 2.88 11.37 20.73
CA GLY A 159 2.07 12.09 19.75
C GLY A 159 0.56 11.84 19.94
N MET A 160 0.18 10.63 20.32
CA MET A 160 -1.21 10.28 20.63
C MET A 160 -1.68 10.91 21.94
N SER A 161 -0.84 10.88 22.98
CA SER A 161 -1.09 11.52 24.27
C SER A 161 -1.40 12.99 24.11
N ILE A 162 -0.56 13.74 23.38
CA ILE A 162 -0.86 15.15 23.06
C ILE A 162 -2.15 15.31 22.25
N ALA A 163 -2.40 14.38 21.32
CA ALA A 163 -3.53 14.52 20.40
C ALA A 163 -4.88 14.19 21.05
N LEU A 164 -4.90 13.29 22.04
CA LEU A 164 -6.08 12.68 22.62
C LEU A 164 -6.20 12.89 24.12
N ASP A 165 -5.21 13.50 24.76
CA ASP A 165 -5.13 13.69 26.20
C ASP A 165 -5.24 12.33 26.92
N LEU A 166 -4.30 11.42 26.60
CA LEU A 166 -4.23 10.09 27.20
C LEU A 166 -3.76 10.20 28.66
N ASP A 167 -4.31 9.38 29.55
CA ASP A 167 -3.79 9.22 30.90
C ASP A 167 -2.63 8.21 30.97
N ASP A 168 -1.97 8.13 32.12
CA ASP A 168 -0.80 7.27 32.34
C ASP A 168 -1.11 5.77 32.08
N ILE A 169 -2.33 5.32 32.38
CA ILE A 169 -2.75 3.93 32.16
C ILE A 169 -2.91 3.70 30.66
N GLN A 170 -3.61 4.59 29.97
CA GLN A 170 -3.82 4.52 28.53
C GLN A 170 -2.48 4.60 27.76
N GLU A 171 -1.54 5.44 28.18
CA GLU A 171 -0.19 5.50 27.59
C GLU A 171 0.56 4.18 27.73
N GLN A 172 0.47 3.53 28.90
CA GLN A 172 1.10 2.24 29.14
C GLN A 172 0.46 1.12 28.31
N GLU A 173 -0.87 1.06 28.26
CA GLU A 173 -1.60 0.09 27.44
C GLU A 173 -1.33 0.28 25.95
N MET A 174 -1.29 1.53 25.48
CA MET A 174 -0.96 1.85 24.09
C MET A 174 0.48 1.47 23.75
N THR A 175 1.42 1.67 24.68
CA THR A 175 2.81 1.23 24.53
C THR A 175 2.88 -0.28 24.36
N ASN A 176 2.17 -1.03 25.20
CA ASN A 176 2.13 -2.49 25.14
C ASN A 176 1.52 -2.98 23.82
N LEU A 177 0.38 -2.40 23.41
CA LEU A 177 -0.30 -2.72 22.16
C LEU A 177 0.62 -2.49 20.95
N ILE A 178 1.25 -1.31 20.84
CA ILE A 178 2.12 -0.99 19.72
C ILE A 178 3.33 -1.91 19.69
N ASN A 179 3.94 -2.24 20.83
CA ASN A 179 5.08 -3.16 20.88
C ASN A 179 4.67 -4.57 20.45
N ASN A 180 3.52 -5.06 20.90
CA ASN A 180 2.99 -6.37 20.50
C ASN A 180 2.79 -6.44 18.98
N LEU A 181 2.05 -5.46 18.42
CA LEU A 181 1.82 -5.38 16.98
C LEU A 181 3.13 -5.26 16.18
N ARG A 182 4.13 -4.57 16.72
CA ARG A 182 5.44 -4.42 16.08
C ARG A 182 6.22 -5.73 16.02
N ASN A 183 6.29 -6.44 17.14
CA ASN A 183 6.98 -7.73 17.22
C ASN A 183 6.37 -8.71 16.23
N GLU A 184 5.04 -8.77 16.17
CA GLU A 184 4.32 -9.60 15.19
C GLU A 184 4.48 -9.10 13.74
N SER A 185 4.80 -7.83 13.53
CA SER A 185 5.00 -7.22 12.21
C SER A 185 6.40 -7.42 11.61
N ASP A 186 7.38 -7.90 12.37
CA ASP A 186 8.77 -7.93 11.89
C ASP A 186 8.98 -8.95 10.77
N GLU A 187 8.41 -10.15 10.90
CA GLU A 187 8.41 -11.18 9.85
C GLU A 187 7.85 -10.63 8.53
N PHE A 188 6.80 -9.81 8.61
CA PHE A 188 6.18 -9.20 7.44
C PHE A 188 7.04 -8.16 6.74
N LYS A 189 7.82 -7.41 7.50
CA LYS A 189 8.77 -6.44 6.91
C LYS A 189 9.78 -7.19 6.07
N GLU A 190 10.28 -8.32 6.57
CA GLU A 190 11.18 -9.20 5.83
C GLU A 190 10.48 -9.77 4.59
N ARG A 191 9.28 -10.36 4.73
CA ARG A 191 8.52 -10.91 3.60
C ARG A 191 8.21 -9.89 2.51
N ARG A 192 7.92 -8.64 2.89
CA ARG A 192 7.72 -7.54 1.94
C ARG A 192 9.00 -7.23 1.16
N VAL A 193 10.15 -7.23 1.83
CA VAL A 193 11.45 -7.05 1.19
C VAL A 193 11.75 -8.21 0.25
N GLU A 194 11.48 -9.44 0.66
CA GLU A 194 11.64 -10.62 -0.18
C GLU A 194 10.75 -10.56 -1.43
N LEU A 195 9.45 -10.23 -1.30
CA LEU A 195 8.55 -10.05 -2.45
C LEU A 195 9.09 -9.01 -3.42
N LYS A 196 9.56 -7.88 -2.90
CA LYS A 196 10.17 -6.82 -3.69
C LYS A 196 11.38 -7.34 -4.48
N GLU A 197 12.27 -8.09 -3.84
CA GLU A 197 13.44 -8.69 -4.50
C GLU A 197 13.04 -9.74 -5.53
N GLN A 198 12.06 -10.59 -5.23
CA GLN A 198 11.56 -11.60 -6.16
C GLN A 198 10.92 -10.97 -7.42
N MET A 199 10.19 -9.86 -7.25
CA MET A 199 9.69 -9.07 -8.39
C MET A 199 10.83 -8.42 -9.20
N TYR A 200 11.93 -8.05 -8.56
CA TYR A 200 13.12 -7.52 -9.25
C TYR A 200 13.87 -8.60 -10.03
N GLU A 201 13.87 -9.83 -9.55
CA GLU A 201 14.47 -10.92 -10.32
C GLU A 201 13.56 -11.29 -11.49
N LYS A 202 12.23 -11.32 -11.30
CA LYS A 202 11.28 -11.53 -12.41
C LYS A 202 11.46 -10.50 -13.53
N ILE A 203 11.65 -9.21 -13.23
CA ILE A 203 11.83 -8.22 -14.31
C ILE A 203 13.08 -8.48 -15.16
N LEU A 204 14.11 -9.14 -14.61
CA LEU A 204 15.34 -9.46 -15.34
C LEU A 204 15.26 -10.74 -16.17
N GLN A 205 14.26 -11.58 -15.95
CA GLN A 205 14.14 -12.84 -16.68
C GLN A 205 13.90 -12.57 -18.18
N ASP A 206 14.39 -13.47 -19.03
CA ASP A 206 14.19 -13.39 -20.47
C ASP A 206 12.71 -13.44 -20.84
N THR A 207 11.97 -14.28 -20.12
CA THR A 207 10.52 -14.43 -20.23
C THR A 207 9.91 -14.46 -18.84
N VAL A 208 8.69 -13.93 -18.73
CA VAL A 208 7.86 -14.02 -17.52
C VAL A 208 6.49 -14.48 -17.97
N ASN A 209 5.97 -15.55 -17.38
CA ASN A 209 4.58 -15.94 -17.58
C ASN A 209 3.70 -15.33 -16.48
N VAL A 210 2.40 -15.22 -16.76
CA VAL A 210 1.44 -14.58 -15.86
C VAL A 210 1.22 -15.43 -14.61
N GLU A 211 1.13 -16.75 -14.75
CA GLU A 211 0.87 -17.71 -13.67
C GLU A 211 1.95 -17.68 -12.57
N ASP A 212 3.23 -17.51 -12.94
CA ASP A 212 4.35 -17.39 -12.01
C ASP A 212 4.30 -16.07 -11.24
N VAL A 213 3.77 -15.01 -11.86
CA VAL A 213 3.57 -13.72 -11.20
C VAL A 213 2.38 -13.85 -10.25
N GLU A 214 1.26 -14.39 -10.70
CA GLU A 214 0.08 -14.64 -9.87
C GLU A 214 0.41 -15.49 -8.66
N THR A 215 1.09 -16.62 -8.84
CA THR A 215 1.50 -17.52 -7.76
C THR A 215 2.38 -16.80 -6.73
N LEU A 216 3.32 -15.97 -7.18
CA LEU A 216 4.14 -15.16 -6.28
C LEU A 216 3.27 -14.19 -5.46
N LEU A 217 2.31 -13.53 -6.09
CA LEU A 217 1.42 -12.60 -5.40
C LEU A 217 0.48 -13.33 -4.44
N ASP A 218 0.00 -14.51 -4.81
CA ASP A 218 -0.93 -15.34 -4.04
C ASP A 218 -0.29 -15.91 -2.75
N VAL A 219 0.97 -16.35 -2.83
CA VAL A 219 1.73 -16.76 -1.63
C VAL A 219 1.80 -15.60 -0.63
N ARG A 220 2.16 -14.41 -1.11
CA ARG A 220 2.30 -13.23 -0.25
C ARG A 220 0.97 -12.72 0.25
N TRP A 221 -0.06 -12.85 -0.57
CA TRP A 221 -1.44 -12.58 -0.22
C TRP A 221 -1.91 -13.41 0.98
N SER A 222 -1.67 -14.72 0.93
CA SER A 222 -2.05 -15.68 1.97
C SER A 222 -1.31 -15.42 3.29
N GLU A 223 -0.04 -15.02 3.23
CA GLU A 223 0.74 -14.62 4.42
C GLU A 223 0.07 -13.47 5.17
N VAL A 224 -0.47 -12.48 4.45
CA VAL A 224 -1.13 -11.32 5.05
C VAL A 224 -2.55 -11.64 5.49
N GLN A 225 -3.28 -12.46 4.71
CA GLN A 225 -4.58 -12.96 5.11
C GLN A 225 -4.54 -13.62 6.48
N SER A 226 -3.52 -14.45 6.73
CA SER A 226 -3.36 -15.18 7.98
C SER A 226 -3.30 -14.31 9.25
N LYS A 227 -3.14 -12.99 9.08
CA LYS A 227 -2.91 -12.04 10.17
C LYS A 227 -3.92 -10.90 10.20
N LEU A 228 -4.96 -10.95 9.36
CA LEU A 228 -6.14 -10.11 9.54
C LEU A 228 -6.73 -10.23 10.96
N PRO A 229 -6.76 -11.41 11.61
CA PRO A 229 -7.21 -11.51 13.00
C PRO A 229 -6.37 -10.69 13.98
N LEU A 230 -5.05 -10.61 13.78
CA LEU A 230 -4.17 -9.79 14.60
C LEU A 230 -4.47 -8.30 14.42
N LEU A 231 -4.73 -7.86 13.18
CA LEU A 231 -5.12 -6.47 12.91
C LEU A 231 -6.49 -6.13 13.50
N ALA A 232 -7.44 -7.04 13.41
CA ALA A 232 -8.76 -6.89 14.02
C ALA A 232 -8.68 -6.82 15.55
N GLN A 233 -7.85 -7.67 16.16
CA GLN A 233 -7.58 -7.62 17.60
C GLN A 233 -6.94 -6.28 17.97
N GLY A 234 -5.89 -5.87 17.26
CA GLY A 234 -5.20 -4.61 17.55
C GLY A 234 -6.10 -3.38 17.43
N PHE A 235 -7.04 -3.38 16.47
CA PHE A 235 -8.05 -2.33 16.37
C PHE A 235 -9.04 -2.36 17.55
N THR A 236 -9.48 -3.55 17.97
CA THR A 236 -10.39 -3.74 19.11
C THR A 236 -9.74 -3.32 20.42
N ASP A 237 -8.47 -3.65 20.62
CA ASP A 237 -7.68 -3.25 21.78
C ASP A 237 -7.50 -1.73 21.80
N PHE A 238 -7.13 -1.13 20.66
CA PHE A 238 -7.01 0.32 20.51
C PHE A 238 -8.33 1.03 20.84
N HIS A 239 -9.45 0.51 20.35
CA HIS A 239 -10.78 1.02 20.63
C HIS A 239 -11.11 0.96 22.12
N THR A 240 -10.77 -0.15 22.79
CA THR A 240 -11.01 -0.39 24.21
C THR A 240 -10.19 0.53 25.12
N ILE A 241 -8.93 0.79 24.78
CA ILE A 241 -8.06 1.70 25.54
C ILE A 241 -8.64 3.11 25.56
N LEU A 242 -9.27 3.54 24.46
CA LEU A 242 -9.78 4.89 24.29
C LEU A 242 -11.20 5.08 24.83
N THR A 243 -11.43 6.22 25.46
CA THR A 243 -12.78 6.68 25.77
C THR A 243 -13.56 7.00 24.49
N GLN A 244 -14.88 7.02 24.58
CA GLN A 244 -15.73 7.38 23.44
C GLN A 244 -15.42 8.77 22.88
N GLU A 245 -15.12 9.75 23.75
CA GLU A 245 -14.73 11.09 23.32
C GLU A 245 -13.40 11.07 22.53
N GLN A 246 -12.40 10.33 23.03
CA GLN A 246 -11.10 10.19 22.36
C GLN A 246 -11.22 9.48 21.01
N ARG A 247 -12.07 8.46 20.92
CA ARG A 247 -12.41 7.73 19.69
C ARG A 247 -13.01 8.65 18.62
N VAL A 248 -14.01 9.45 19.00
CA VAL A 248 -14.60 10.45 18.09
C VAL A 248 -13.56 11.48 17.66
N LYS A 249 -12.73 11.98 18.59
CA LYS A 249 -11.68 12.96 18.33
C LYS A 249 -10.63 12.44 17.34
N ILE A 250 -10.17 11.19 17.49
CA ILE A 250 -9.19 10.61 16.56
C ILE A 250 -9.80 10.35 15.18
N ALA A 251 -11.05 9.85 15.11
CA ALA A 251 -11.74 9.60 13.85
C ALA A 251 -11.88 10.90 13.03
N GLN A 252 -12.36 11.98 13.65
CA GLN A 252 -12.48 13.29 13.00
C GLN A 252 -11.14 13.88 12.57
N LYS A 253 -10.06 13.67 13.36
CA LYS A 253 -8.71 14.12 12.97
C LYS A 253 -8.21 13.36 11.75
N LEU A 254 -8.44 12.05 11.67
CA LEU A 254 -8.05 11.21 10.54
C LEU A 254 -8.84 11.59 9.27
N GLU A 255 -10.15 11.82 9.40
CA GLU A 255 -11.01 12.29 8.31
C GLU A 255 -10.57 13.67 7.78
N LYS A 256 -10.36 14.66 8.65
CA LYS A 256 -9.88 16.00 8.25
C LYS A 256 -8.52 15.97 7.55
N LYS A 257 -7.59 15.14 8.04
CA LYS A 257 -6.27 14.97 7.42
C LYS A 257 -6.41 14.42 6.01
N TRP A 258 -7.36 13.51 5.79
CA TRP A 258 -7.65 12.97 4.46
C TRP A 258 -8.21 14.03 3.51
N ASP A 259 -9.22 14.76 3.95
CA ASP A 259 -9.82 15.84 3.15
C ASP A 259 -8.81 16.91 2.76
N SER A 260 -7.92 17.28 3.69
CA SER A 260 -6.84 18.23 3.42
C SER A 260 -5.82 17.71 2.42
N GLY A 261 -5.59 16.39 2.37
CA GLY A 261 -4.73 15.73 1.38
C GLY A 261 -5.37 15.67 -0.01
N ASN A 262 -6.68 15.50 -0.10
CA ASN A 262 -7.42 15.48 -1.37
C ASN A 262 -7.60 16.88 -1.98
N ARG A 263 -7.74 17.93 -1.16
CA ARG A 263 -7.86 19.33 -1.64
C ARG A 263 -6.55 19.93 -2.15
N GLY A 264 -5.39 19.32 -1.86
CA GLY A 264 -4.08 19.76 -2.33
C GLY A 264 -3.69 19.30 -3.75
N ASN A 265 -4.56 18.54 -4.42
CA ASN A 265 -4.34 17.99 -5.77
C ASN A 265 -5.39 18.45 -6.81
N ARG A 266 -6.14 19.53 -6.53
CA ARG A 266 -6.95 20.22 -7.56
C ARG A 266 -6.19 21.39 -8.16
#